data_AF-A0A1D6IBT9-F1
#
_entry.id   AF-A0A1D6IBT9-F1
#
_cell.length_a   1.000
_cell.length_b   1.000
_cell.length_c   1.000
_cell.angle_alpha   90.00
_cell.angle_beta   90.00
_cell.angle_gamma   90.00
#
_symmetry.space_group_name_H-M   'P 1'
#
loop_
_entity.id
_entity.type
_entity.pdbx_description
1 polymer ?
#
loop_
_entity_poly.entity_id
_entity_poly.type
_entity_poly.pdbx_seq_one_letter_code
_entity_poly.pdbx_strand_id
1 'polypeptide(L)'
;MAMDAERRQAELIAQFSSQAVALSSAQQLAALVLEATSHPALFAFSELLALPALSMLAGTQYSSSLDLLRLFAYGTLKDYKNNSGSLPALLPDQVRKLKQLSVLTLAESTKILPYDQLMQELDVSNVRELEDFLINECMYSGIVRGKLDQLRRCFEVRCLQPVSAASLSICPMIFLYAYCIRFRYNLQLEEILHLIS
;
A
#
# COMPACT_ATOMS: atom_id res chain seq x y z
N MET A 1 -11.75 9.95 11.09
CA MET A 1 -10.77 8.87 11.30
C MET A 1 -10.25 8.28 9.98
N ALA A 2 -11.06 7.63 9.12
CA ALA A 2 -10.57 7.14 7.82
C ALA A 2 -10.15 8.28 6.87
N MET A 3 -10.93 9.37 6.82
CA MET A 3 -10.56 10.59 6.07
C MET A 3 -9.25 11.25 6.53
N ASP A 4 -8.81 11.01 7.77
CA ASP A 4 -7.59 11.64 8.28
C ASP A 4 -6.33 10.90 7.82
N ALA A 5 -6.44 9.62 7.46
CA ALA A 5 -5.32 8.81 6.98
C ALA A 5 -5.04 9.06 5.48
N GLU A 6 -6.09 9.11 4.67
CA GLU A 6 -6.00 9.44 3.23
C GLU A 6 -5.45 10.86 3.02
N ARG A 7 -5.94 11.84 3.79
CA ARG A 7 -5.42 13.22 3.74
C ARG A 7 -3.95 13.31 4.13
N ARG A 8 -3.55 12.60 5.19
CA ARG A 8 -2.14 12.53 5.59
C ARG A 8 -1.24 11.90 4.53
N GLN A 9 -1.70 10.85 3.84
CA GLN A 9 -0.94 10.29 2.72
C GLN A 9 -0.80 11.29 1.58
N ALA A 10 -1.89 11.96 1.19
CA ALA A 10 -1.85 12.96 0.12
C ALA A 10 -0.91 14.13 0.45
N GLU A 11 -0.92 14.61 1.70
CA GLU A 11 0.00 15.65 2.19
C GLU A 11 1.45 15.18 2.13
N LEU A 12 1.75 13.94 2.54
CA LEU A 12 3.09 13.38 2.46
C LEU A 12 3.57 13.25 1.01
N ILE A 13 2.73 12.77 0.10
CA ILE A 13 3.07 12.69 -1.34
C ILE A 13 3.34 14.09 -1.89
N ALA A 14 2.53 15.09 -1.53
CA ALA A 14 2.75 16.47 -1.93
C ALA A 14 4.08 17.02 -1.38
N GLN A 15 4.42 16.72 -0.13
CA GLN A 15 5.70 17.10 0.46
C GLN A 15 6.88 16.45 -0.27
N PHE A 16 6.86 15.12 -0.42
CA PHE A 16 7.95 14.38 -1.09
C PHE A 16 8.09 14.77 -2.57
N SER A 17 6.98 15.03 -3.27
CA SER A 17 7.03 15.51 -4.66
C SER A 17 7.62 16.92 -4.76
N SER A 18 7.24 17.84 -3.87
CA SER A 18 7.83 19.19 -3.85
C SER A 18 9.33 19.16 -3.57
N GLN A 19 9.77 18.30 -2.65
CA GLN A 19 11.19 18.09 -2.36
C GLN A 19 11.90 17.48 -3.56
N ALA A 20 11.34 16.45 -4.20
CA ALA A 20 11.92 15.83 -5.39
C ALA A 20 12.13 16.83 -6.54
N VAL A 21 11.23 17.81 -6.69
CA VAL A 21 11.37 18.89 -7.70
C VAL A 21 12.46 19.89 -7.29
N ALA A 22 12.63 20.16 -6.00
CA ALA A 22 13.65 21.08 -5.50
C ALA A 22 15.08 20.48 -5.53
N LEU A 23 15.20 19.15 -5.50
CA LEU A 23 16.47 18.44 -5.51
C LEU A 23 16.98 18.24 -6.94
N SER A 24 18.24 18.58 -7.18
CA SER A 24 18.88 18.42 -8.51
C SER A 24 19.97 17.34 -8.56
N SER A 25 20.32 16.75 -7.41
CA SER A 25 21.34 15.71 -7.31
C SER A 25 20.73 14.31 -7.23
N ALA A 26 21.26 13.38 -8.03
CA ALA A 26 20.85 11.97 -8.01
C ALA A 26 21.02 11.33 -6.62
N GLN A 27 22.06 11.72 -5.86
CA GLN A 27 22.26 11.22 -4.50
C GLN A 27 21.15 11.67 -3.54
N GLN A 28 20.71 12.94 -3.65
CA GLN A 28 19.66 13.47 -2.79
C GLN A 28 18.30 12.84 -3.12
N LEU A 29 18.03 12.63 -4.40
CA LEU A 29 16.83 11.91 -4.85
C LEU A 29 16.82 10.46 -4.34
N ALA A 30 17.96 9.76 -4.38
CA ALA A 30 18.08 8.42 -3.81
C ALA A 30 17.83 8.40 -2.28
N ALA A 31 18.33 9.40 -1.55
CA ALA A 31 18.05 9.57 -0.12
C ALA A 31 16.56 9.82 0.14
N LEU A 32 15.91 10.67 -0.68
CA LEU A 32 14.48 10.92 -0.59
C LEU A 32 13.65 9.66 -0.84
N VAL A 33 14.05 8.81 -1.80
CA VAL A 33 13.41 7.50 -2.02
C VAL A 33 13.56 6.61 -0.79
N LEU A 34 14.73 6.60 -0.15
CA LEU A 34 14.96 5.84 1.09
C LEU A 34 14.07 6.33 2.23
N GLU A 35 13.93 7.64 2.40
CA GLU A 35 13.06 8.25 3.41
C GLU A 35 11.58 7.93 3.15
N ALA A 36 11.11 8.12 1.91
CA ALA A 36 9.75 7.83 1.51
C ALA A 36 9.39 6.35 1.74
N THR A 37 10.28 5.44 1.31
CA THR A 37 10.08 3.99 1.48
C THR A 37 10.14 3.56 2.94
N SER A 38 10.82 4.29 3.82
CA SER A 38 10.85 4.02 5.26
C SER A 38 9.70 4.69 6.04
N HIS A 39 9.00 5.67 5.46
CA HIS A 39 8.01 6.47 6.18
C HIS A 39 6.74 5.67 6.55
N PRO A 40 6.37 5.50 7.83
CA PRO A 40 5.36 4.52 8.27
C PRO A 40 3.94 4.78 7.77
N ALA A 41 3.61 6.04 7.44
CA ALA A 41 2.29 6.41 6.94
C ALA A 41 2.21 6.51 5.41
N LEU A 42 3.31 6.27 4.69
CA LEU A 42 3.34 6.38 3.23
C LEU A 42 3.37 5.00 2.58
N PHE A 43 2.35 4.72 1.80
CA PHE A 43 2.17 3.46 1.09
C PHE A 43 1.85 3.64 -0.41
N ALA A 44 1.62 4.88 -0.85
CA ALA A 44 1.36 5.23 -2.24
C ALA A 44 2.67 5.66 -2.90
N PHE A 45 3.26 4.76 -3.70
CA PHE A 45 4.56 4.98 -4.32
C PHE A 45 4.48 5.22 -5.83
N SER A 46 3.35 4.87 -6.45
CA SER A 46 3.10 5.05 -7.89
C SER A 46 3.19 6.53 -8.29
N GLU A 47 2.63 7.42 -7.48
CA GLU A 47 2.65 8.87 -7.67
C GLU A 47 4.07 9.43 -7.58
N LEU A 48 4.88 8.91 -6.65
CA LEU A 48 6.29 9.29 -6.53
C LEU A 48 7.09 8.76 -7.72
N LEU A 49 6.87 7.51 -8.13
CA LEU A 49 7.53 6.91 -9.28
C LEU A 49 7.23 7.66 -10.60
N ALA A 50 6.04 8.24 -10.73
CA ALA A 50 5.65 9.04 -11.88
C ALA A 50 6.36 10.41 -11.97
N LEU A 51 7.14 10.81 -10.96
CA LEU A 51 7.85 12.08 -10.96
C LEU A 51 9.00 12.07 -11.97
N PRO A 52 9.09 13.09 -12.85
CA PRO A 52 10.17 13.17 -13.84
C PRO A 52 11.55 13.30 -13.20
N ALA A 53 11.64 13.92 -12.00
CA ALA A 53 12.88 14.03 -11.25
C ALA A 53 13.52 12.67 -10.94
N LEU A 54 12.70 11.66 -10.60
CA LEU A 54 13.21 10.32 -10.30
C LEU A 54 13.67 9.59 -11.57
N SER A 55 13.16 9.95 -12.75
CA SER A 55 13.64 9.37 -14.01
C SER A 55 15.12 9.66 -14.27
N MET A 56 15.67 10.73 -13.68
CA MET A 56 17.10 11.08 -13.75
C MET A 56 18.00 10.05 -13.04
N LEU A 57 17.45 9.25 -12.12
CA LEU A 57 18.19 8.19 -11.46
C LEU A 57 18.47 7.01 -12.40
N ALA A 58 17.68 6.86 -13.48
CA ALA A 58 17.86 5.80 -14.46
C ALA A 58 19.18 6.01 -15.22
N GLY A 59 20.06 5.01 -15.19
CA GLY A 59 21.40 5.09 -15.80
C GLY A 59 22.49 5.64 -14.88
N THR A 60 22.16 5.96 -13.62
CA THR A 60 23.15 6.31 -12.58
C THR A 60 23.44 5.12 -11.67
N GLN A 61 24.43 5.28 -10.78
CA GLN A 61 24.73 4.30 -9.72
C GLN A 61 23.57 4.08 -8.71
N TYR A 62 22.53 4.91 -8.75
CA TYR A 62 21.33 4.81 -7.92
C TYR A 62 20.14 4.17 -8.64
N SER A 63 20.35 3.54 -9.79
CA SER A 63 19.29 2.83 -10.53
C SER A 63 18.60 1.77 -9.67
N SER A 64 19.35 1.13 -8.76
CA SER A 64 18.83 0.15 -7.81
C SER A 64 17.78 0.73 -6.85
N SER A 65 17.85 2.03 -6.52
CA SER A 65 16.84 2.73 -5.71
C SER A 65 15.53 2.93 -6.48
N LEU A 66 15.60 3.15 -7.80
CA LEU A 66 14.40 3.18 -8.65
C LEU A 66 13.74 1.81 -8.74
N ASP A 67 14.53 0.76 -8.91
CA ASP A 67 14.00 -0.60 -8.99
C ASP A 67 13.37 -1.03 -7.65
N LEU A 68 13.94 -0.59 -6.54
CA LEU A 68 13.31 -0.71 -5.23
C LEU A 68 11.98 0.06 -5.18
N LEU A 69 11.91 1.31 -5.64
CA LEU A 69 10.65 2.06 -5.65
C LEU A 69 9.57 1.39 -6.52
N ARG A 70 9.96 0.81 -7.66
CA ARG A 70 9.06 0.02 -8.53
C ARG A 70 8.52 -1.22 -7.81
N LEU A 71 9.38 -1.92 -7.07
CA LEU A 71 8.98 -3.04 -6.24
C LEU A 71 7.97 -2.61 -5.17
N PHE A 72 8.16 -1.45 -4.53
CA PHE A 72 7.18 -0.93 -3.56
C PHE A 72 5.87 -0.45 -4.20
N ALA A 73 5.90 -0.01 -5.46
CA ALA A 73 4.71 0.45 -6.17
C ALA A 73 3.84 -0.71 -6.68
N TYR A 74 4.45 -1.81 -7.14
CA TYR A 74 3.73 -2.88 -7.85
C TYR A 74 4.06 -4.31 -7.43
N GLY A 75 5.11 -4.50 -6.63
CA GLY A 75 5.63 -5.81 -6.27
C GLY A 75 5.28 -6.26 -4.87
N THR A 76 5.70 -7.49 -4.57
CA THR A 76 5.46 -8.19 -3.30
C THR A 76 6.76 -8.58 -2.61
N LEU A 77 6.68 -9.08 -1.38
CA LEU A 77 7.84 -9.63 -0.67
C LEU A 77 8.49 -10.80 -1.44
N LYS A 78 7.69 -11.61 -2.16
CA LYS A 78 8.21 -12.69 -2.99
C LYS A 78 9.05 -12.17 -4.15
N ASP A 79 8.60 -11.09 -4.80
CA ASP A 79 9.34 -10.46 -5.90
C ASP A 79 10.69 -9.92 -5.43
N TYR A 80 10.74 -9.35 -4.22
CA TYR A 80 12.01 -8.94 -3.60
C TYR A 80 12.95 -10.11 -3.40
N LYS A 81 12.46 -11.24 -2.85
CA LYS A 81 13.28 -12.44 -2.64
C LYS A 81 13.83 -13.00 -3.94
N ASN A 82 13.00 -13.05 -4.98
CA ASN A 82 13.39 -13.52 -6.30
C ASN A 82 14.45 -12.60 -6.94
N ASN A 83 14.39 -11.30 -6.67
CA ASN A 83 15.31 -10.28 -7.18
C ASN A 83 16.38 -9.84 -6.17
N SER A 84 16.62 -10.62 -5.11
CA SER A 84 17.54 -10.27 -4.03
C SER A 84 19.00 -10.09 -4.49
N GLY A 85 19.36 -10.59 -5.67
CA GLY A 85 20.68 -10.39 -6.28
C GLY A 85 20.87 -9.04 -7.00
N SER A 86 19.79 -8.34 -7.35
CA SER A 86 19.83 -7.07 -8.09
C SER A 86 19.37 -5.85 -7.28
N LEU A 87 18.67 -6.09 -6.17
CA LEU A 87 18.12 -5.04 -5.31
C LEU A 87 19.03 -4.76 -4.11
N PRO A 88 19.05 -3.51 -3.60
CA PRO A 88 19.84 -3.18 -2.42
C PRO A 88 19.22 -3.80 -1.17
N ALA A 89 20.03 -4.03 -0.13
CA ALA A 89 19.55 -4.58 1.13
C ALA A 89 18.51 -3.67 1.78
N LEU A 90 17.31 -4.22 2.05
CA LEU A 90 16.23 -3.49 2.68
C LEU A 90 16.46 -3.28 4.18
N LEU A 91 16.08 -2.10 4.66
CA LEU A 91 15.97 -1.78 6.08
C LEU A 91 14.81 -2.58 6.73
N PRO A 92 14.86 -2.86 8.04
CA PRO A 92 13.79 -3.59 8.73
C PRO A 92 12.42 -2.92 8.56
N ASP A 93 12.38 -1.58 8.54
CA ASP A 93 11.15 -0.82 8.33
C ASP A 93 10.58 -0.97 6.91
N GLN A 94 11.45 -1.04 5.91
CA GLN A 94 11.08 -1.29 4.52
C GLN A 94 10.56 -2.71 4.33
N VAL A 95 11.22 -3.71 4.93
CA VAL A 95 10.76 -5.11 4.89
C VAL A 95 9.37 -5.24 5.50
N ARG A 96 9.15 -4.62 6.68
CA ARG A 96 7.84 -4.56 7.34
C ARG A 96 6.79 -3.93 6.43
N LYS A 97 7.13 -2.84 5.75
CA LYS A 97 6.21 -2.17 4.82
C LYS A 97 5.88 -3.03 3.60
N LEU A 98 6.87 -3.71 3.02
CA LEU A 98 6.65 -4.60 1.89
C LEU A 98 5.74 -5.77 2.29
N LYS A 99 5.89 -6.29 3.52
CA LYS A 99 4.96 -7.26 4.12
C LYS A 99 3.53 -6.68 4.22
N GLN A 100 3.36 -5.45 4.73
CA GLN A 100 2.05 -4.80 4.82
C GLN A 100 1.38 -4.64 3.45
N LEU A 101 2.13 -4.19 2.43
CA LEU A 101 1.64 -4.05 1.06
C LEU A 101 1.23 -5.40 0.47
N SER A 102 2.01 -6.45 0.71
CA SER A 102 1.69 -7.81 0.26
C SER A 102 0.38 -8.31 0.87
N VAL A 103 0.13 -8.07 2.17
CA VAL A 103 -1.17 -8.38 2.81
C VAL A 103 -2.31 -7.60 2.14
N LEU A 104 -2.09 -6.32 1.83
CA LEU A 104 -3.10 -5.49 1.18
C LEU A 104 -3.49 -6.03 -0.20
N THR A 105 -2.51 -6.35 -1.05
CA THR A 105 -2.74 -6.91 -2.38
C THR A 105 -3.52 -8.23 -2.32
N LEU A 106 -3.20 -9.09 -1.34
CA LEU A 106 -3.95 -10.33 -1.12
C LEU A 106 -5.38 -10.07 -0.66
N ALA A 107 -5.56 -9.10 0.24
CA ALA A 107 -6.85 -8.74 0.78
C ALA A 107 -7.78 -8.08 -0.26
N GLU A 108 -7.19 -7.38 -1.24
CA GLU A 108 -7.92 -6.85 -2.40
C GLU A 108 -8.50 -7.99 -3.25
N SER A 109 -7.70 -9.04 -3.46
CA SER A 109 -8.08 -10.20 -4.27
C SER A 109 -9.09 -11.10 -3.58
N THR A 110 -8.93 -11.34 -2.27
CA THR A 110 -9.76 -12.28 -1.50
C THR A 110 -10.11 -11.74 -0.11
N LYS A 111 -11.40 -11.77 0.24
CA LYS A 111 -11.89 -11.29 1.55
C LYS A 111 -11.57 -12.23 2.71
N ILE A 112 -11.32 -13.50 2.44
CA ILE A 112 -10.95 -14.50 3.44
C ILE A 112 -9.54 -14.95 3.11
N LEU A 113 -8.60 -14.61 3.98
CA LEU A 113 -7.19 -14.90 3.81
C LEU A 113 -6.78 -16.06 4.71
N PRO A 114 -6.53 -17.27 4.19
CA PRO A 114 -6.06 -18.38 4.99
C PRO A 114 -4.65 -18.11 5.53
N TYR A 115 -4.39 -18.54 6.76
CA TYR A 115 -3.11 -18.32 7.43
C TYR A 115 -1.96 -18.94 6.65
N ASP A 116 -2.15 -20.11 6.04
CA ASP A 116 -1.08 -20.79 5.30
C ASP A 116 -0.62 -19.97 4.09
N GLN A 117 -1.54 -19.29 3.41
CA GLN A 117 -1.21 -18.37 2.31
C GLN A 117 -0.49 -17.13 2.84
N LEU A 118 -0.99 -16.52 3.93
CA LEU A 118 -0.34 -15.37 4.55
C LEU A 118 1.08 -15.69 5.06
N MET A 119 1.27 -16.86 5.65
CA MET A 119 2.56 -17.35 6.13
C MET A 119 3.56 -17.50 4.97
N GLN A 120 3.12 -18.03 3.83
CA GLN A 120 3.96 -18.14 2.63
C GLN A 120 4.30 -16.79 2.01
N GLU A 121 3.36 -15.84 2.00
CA GLU A 121 3.55 -14.51 1.41
C GLU A 121 4.42 -13.61 2.28
N LEU A 122 4.29 -13.72 3.59
CA LEU A 122 5.04 -12.90 4.56
C LEU A 122 6.35 -13.56 5.02
N ASP A 123 6.59 -14.79 4.56
CA ASP A 123 7.72 -15.64 4.97
C ASP A 123 7.78 -15.81 6.50
N VAL A 124 6.64 -16.14 7.10
CA VAL A 124 6.48 -16.30 8.54
C VAL A 124 6.20 -17.75 8.87
N SER A 125 7.03 -18.34 9.73
CA SER A 125 6.93 -19.76 10.10
C SER A 125 5.94 -20.02 11.24
N ASN A 126 5.58 -19.00 12.01
CA ASN A 126 4.79 -19.15 13.24
C ASN A 126 3.48 -18.36 13.17
N VAL A 127 2.38 -19.01 13.57
CA VAL A 127 1.05 -18.38 13.62
C VAL A 127 1.03 -17.19 14.57
N ARG A 128 1.74 -17.27 15.71
CA ARG A 128 1.80 -16.15 16.66
C ARG A 128 2.44 -14.92 16.05
N GLU A 129 3.53 -15.10 15.33
CA GLU A 129 4.24 -14.01 14.65
C GLU A 129 3.36 -13.41 13.54
N LEU A 130 2.60 -14.25 12.82
CA LEU A 130 1.63 -13.77 11.84
C LEU A 130 0.53 -12.92 12.51
N GLU A 131 -0.07 -13.40 13.59
CA GLU A 131 -1.12 -12.68 14.31
C GLU A 131 -0.60 -11.36 14.90
N ASP A 132 0.58 -11.37 15.51
CA ASP A 132 1.24 -10.15 16.02
C ASP A 132 1.51 -9.15 14.90
N PHE A 133 1.96 -9.62 13.72
CA PHE A 133 2.16 -8.76 12.56
C PHE A 133 0.85 -8.18 12.04
N LEU A 134 -0.21 -8.98 11.91
CA LEU A 134 -1.51 -8.49 11.44
C LEU A 134 -2.10 -7.47 12.42
N ILE A 135 -2.00 -7.69 13.73
CA ILE A 135 -2.55 -6.79 14.75
C ILE A 135 -1.73 -5.50 14.82
N ASN A 136 -0.42 -5.60 15.04
CA ASN A 136 0.43 -4.44 15.31
C ASN A 136 0.75 -3.66 14.04
N GLU A 137 0.98 -4.35 12.92
CA GLU A 137 1.47 -3.71 11.71
C GLU A 137 0.36 -3.43 10.69
N CYS A 138 -0.73 -4.22 10.64
CA CYS A 138 -1.79 -4.01 9.64
C CYS A 138 -3.06 -3.37 10.23
N MET A 139 -3.52 -3.83 11.39
CA MET A 139 -4.76 -3.33 12.01
C MET A 139 -4.54 -2.03 12.76
N TYR A 140 -3.45 -1.92 13.53
CA TYR A 140 -3.13 -0.71 14.30
C TYR A 140 -2.77 0.48 13.40
N SER A 141 -2.07 0.22 12.29
CA SER A 141 -1.77 1.21 11.25
C SER A 141 -3.02 1.64 10.45
N GLY A 142 -4.13 0.91 10.59
CA GLY A 142 -5.40 1.20 9.93
C GLY A 142 -5.49 0.70 8.48
N ILE A 143 -4.45 0.06 7.96
CA ILE A 143 -4.36 -0.41 6.57
C ILE A 143 -5.44 -1.47 6.28
N VAL A 144 -5.59 -2.44 7.18
CA VAL A 144 -6.56 -3.52 7.04
C VAL A 144 -7.45 -3.60 8.26
N ARG A 145 -8.77 -3.71 8.04
CA ARG A 145 -9.74 -3.98 9.10
C ARG A 145 -10.39 -5.31 8.85
N GLY A 146 -10.26 -6.22 9.81
CA GLY A 146 -10.80 -7.55 9.71
C GLY A 146 -10.95 -8.21 11.07
N LYS A 147 -11.37 -9.48 11.04
CA LYS A 147 -11.45 -10.35 12.20
C LYS A 147 -10.53 -11.54 12.00
N LEU A 148 -9.70 -11.82 13.00
CA LEU A 148 -8.87 -13.02 13.06
C LEU A 148 -9.75 -14.18 13.55
N ASP A 149 -9.87 -15.24 12.77
CA ASP A 149 -10.53 -16.49 13.15
C ASP A 149 -9.47 -17.58 13.32
N GLN A 150 -9.08 -17.79 14.57
CA GLN A 150 -8.05 -18.75 14.93
C GLN A 150 -8.52 -20.21 14.77
N LEU A 151 -9.82 -20.48 14.87
CA LEU A 151 -10.39 -21.82 14.68
C LEU A 151 -10.35 -22.23 13.21
N ARG A 152 -10.74 -21.30 12.32
CA ARG A 152 -10.71 -21.52 10.87
C ARG A 152 -9.34 -21.25 10.24
N ARG A 153 -8.38 -20.77 11.03
CA ARG A 153 -7.04 -20.34 10.58
C ARG A 153 -7.14 -19.38 9.39
N CYS A 154 -8.01 -18.39 9.50
CA CYS A 154 -8.19 -17.40 8.45
C CYS A 154 -8.42 -16.00 9.01
N PHE A 155 -8.00 -15.01 8.24
CA PHE A 155 -8.25 -13.60 8.49
C PHE A 155 -9.35 -13.10 7.57
N GLU A 156 -10.48 -12.70 8.14
CA GLU A 156 -11.62 -12.18 7.41
C GLU A 156 -11.51 -10.66 7.29
N VAL A 157 -11.20 -10.18 6.09
CA VAL A 157 -11.05 -8.75 5.79
C VAL A 157 -12.43 -8.13 5.56
N ARG A 158 -12.77 -7.15 6.39
CA ARG A 158 -14.05 -6.42 6.30
C ARG A 158 -13.92 -5.15 5.46
N CYS A 159 -12.90 -4.34 5.73
CA CYS A 159 -12.61 -3.11 4.99
C CYS A 159 -11.12 -2.98 4.77
N LEU A 160 -10.75 -2.47 3.60
CA LEU A 160 -9.40 -2.07 3.26
C LEU A 160 -9.34 -0.55 3.21
N GLN A 161 -8.25 0.02 3.71
CA GLN A 161 -7.96 1.41 3.42
C GLN A 161 -7.49 1.49 1.96
N PRO A 162 -8.04 2.38 1.12
CA PRO A 162 -7.54 2.55 -0.24
C PRO A 162 -6.18 3.22 -0.16
N VAL A 163 -5.16 2.51 -0.65
CA VAL A 163 -3.76 2.90 -0.47
C VAL A 163 -3.19 3.62 -1.70
N SER A 164 -3.85 3.48 -2.85
CA SER A 164 -3.53 4.21 -4.08
C SER A 164 -4.79 4.47 -4.90
N ALA A 165 -4.77 5.48 -5.77
CA ALA A 165 -5.81 5.70 -6.78
C ALA A 165 -5.84 4.57 -7.84
N ALA A 166 -4.82 3.71 -7.92
CA ALA A 166 -4.83 2.54 -8.79
C ALA A 166 -5.75 1.42 -8.26
N SER A 167 -5.94 1.30 -6.94
CA SER A 167 -6.94 0.39 -6.34
C SER A 167 -8.40 0.81 -6.64
N LEU A 168 -8.62 2.04 -7.13
CA LEU A 168 -9.94 2.46 -7.64
C LEU A 168 -10.27 1.90 -9.02
N SER A 169 -9.32 1.28 -9.73
CA SER A 169 -9.57 0.76 -11.09
C SER A 169 -10.22 -0.63 -11.12
N ILE A 170 -10.32 -1.32 -9.98
CA ILE A 170 -10.86 -2.70 -9.90
C ILE A 170 -12.19 -2.78 -9.11
N CYS A 171 -12.58 -1.72 -8.40
CA CYS A 171 -13.99 -1.58 -7.99
C CYS A 171 -14.73 -0.82 -9.10
N PRO A 172 -15.81 -1.35 -9.70
CA PRO A 172 -16.58 -0.54 -10.64
C PRO A 172 -16.97 0.75 -9.92
N MET A 173 -16.62 1.88 -10.54
CA MET A 173 -16.83 3.27 -10.11
C MET A 173 -18.24 3.57 -9.54
N ILE A 174 -19.19 2.67 -9.75
CA ILE A 174 -20.53 2.65 -9.18
C ILE A 174 -20.52 2.62 -7.64
N PHE A 175 -19.60 1.89 -6.99
CA PHE A 175 -19.63 1.78 -5.51
C PHE A 175 -19.10 3.03 -4.81
N LEU A 176 -18.07 3.72 -5.34
CA LEU A 176 -17.56 4.93 -4.69
C LEU A 176 -18.54 6.10 -4.84
N TYR A 177 -19.18 6.24 -6.01
CA TYR A 177 -20.20 7.26 -6.23
C TYR A 177 -21.46 6.99 -5.40
N ALA A 178 -21.92 5.74 -5.32
CA ALA A 178 -23.06 5.36 -4.47
C ALA A 178 -22.76 5.53 -2.98
N TYR A 179 -21.54 5.21 -2.50
CA TYR A 179 -21.17 5.38 -1.09
C TYR A 179 -20.99 6.86 -0.72
N CYS A 180 -20.43 7.70 -1.60
CA CYS A 180 -20.34 9.14 -1.40
C CYS A 180 -21.71 9.84 -1.43
N ILE A 181 -22.64 9.41 -2.30
CA ILE A 181 -23.98 10.00 -2.38
C ILE A 181 -24.84 9.55 -1.19
N ARG A 182 -24.80 8.27 -0.83
CA ARG A 182 -25.59 7.72 0.28
C ARG A 182 -25.23 8.37 1.63
N PHE A 183 -23.94 8.62 1.87
CA PHE A 183 -23.47 9.18 3.14
C PHE A 183 -23.71 10.69 3.27
N ARG A 184 -23.92 11.41 2.16
CA ARG A 184 -24.15 12.87 2.18
C ARG A 184 -25.64 13.26 2.22
N TYR A 185 -26.56 12.37 1.82
CA TYR A 185 -27.99 12.72 1.70
C TYR A 185 -29.00 11.76 2.37
N ASN A 186 -28.59 10.63 2.95
CA ASN A 186 -29.49 9.68 3.65
C ASN A 186 -30.75 9.29 2.83
N LEU A 187 -30.59 9.14 1.52
CA LEU A 187 -31.67 8.76 0.60
C LEU A 187 -31.75 7.23 0.44
N GLN A 188 -32.96 6.69 0.32
CA GLN A 188 -33.20 5.27 0.10
C GLN A 188 -32.68 4.81 -1.28
N LEU A 189 -32.26 3.54 -1.37
CA LEU A 189 -31.49 2.95 -2.48
C LEU A 189 -32.25 2.98 -3.83
N GLU A 190 -33.58 3.09 -3.79
CA GLU A 190 -34.43 3.08 -4.99
C GLU A 190 -34.44 4.42 -5.75
N GLU A 191 -34.24 5.57 -5.10
CA GLU A 191 -34.23 6.88 -5.80
C GLU A 191 -32.95 7.12 -6.61
N ILE A 192 -31.84 6.43 -6.26
CA ILE A 192 -30.54 6.60 -6.93
C ILE A 192 -30.55 5.93 -8.32
N LEU A 193 -31.32 4.85 -8.49
CA LEU A 193 -31.45 4.15 -9.78
C LEU A 193 -32.25 4.95 -10.81
N HIS A 194 -33.17 5.80 -10.38
CA HIS A 194 -34.02 6.60 -11.28
C HIS A 194 -33.32 7.84 -11.86
N LEU A 195 -32.19 8.27 -11.27
CA LEU A 195 -31.44 9.44 -11.70
C LEU A 195 -30.32 9.13 -12.72
N ILE A 196 -30.04 7.85 -12.93
CA ILE A 196 -28.93 7.35 -13.77
C ILE A 196 -29.45 6.66 -15.05
N SER A 197 -30.78 6.48 -15.20
CA SER A 197 -31.43 6.13 -16.46
C SER A 197 -31.87 7.38 -17.22
#